data_AF-A0A2W6CEW4-F1
#
_entry.id   AF-A0A2W6CEW4-F1
#
_cell.length_a   1.000
_cell.length_b   1.000
_cell.length_c   1.000
_cell.angle_alpha   90.00
_cell.angle_beta   90.00
_cell.angle_gamma   90.00
#
_symmetry.space_group_name_H-M   'P 1'
#
loop_
_entity.id
_entity.type
_entity.pdbx_description
1 polymer ?
#
loop_
_entity_poly.entity_id
_entity_poly.type
_entity_poly.pdbx_seq_one_letter_code
_entity_poly.pdbx_strand_id
1 'polypeptide(L)'
;MATQLPAGTLASVCVVHTIKPDAGRVGRTAIDKRPVDGPVRAEELGLVGDVQCDTRHHGGPEKALYAYAREEADRWAAELGRDIPPGFFGENLATTGVTTSDATIGELWQIGETQLRVTKARTPCATFGRRMAEPRWVRRFAERGDCGAYLAVETPGSIQAGDAVTVTHRPSHGLRVRDLFAVKMGTVIDPELIQAALNAPEQLPASVAETLRKALERN
;
A
#
# COMPACT_ATOMS: atom_id res chain seq x y z
N MET A 1 10.40 -12.40 26.84
CA MET A 1 10.12 -12.43 25.39
C MET A 1 11.09 -11.49 24.72
N ALA A 2 11.83 -11.93 23.70
CA ALA A 2 12.74 -11.04 22.98
C ALA A 2 11.93 -9.98 22.24
N THR A 3 12.19 -8.70 22.49
CA THR A 3 11.58 -7.59 21.75
C THR A 3 12.08 -7.67 20.31
N GLN A 4 11.16 -7.87 19.37
CA GLN A 4 11.51 -7.91 17.95
C GLN A 4 12.01 -6.52 17.52
N LEU A 5 13.16 -6.47 16.84
CA LEU A 5 13.75 -5.20 16.42
C LEU A 5 12.85 -4.52 15.37
N PRO A 6 12.75 -3.18 15.38
CA PRO A 6 12.05 -2.45 14.34
C PRO A 6 12.63 -2.77 12.96
N ALA A 7 11.75 -3.00 11.99
CA ALA A 7 12.12 -3.08 10.58
C ALA A 7 12.33 -1.68 9.99
N GLY A 8 11.69 -0.66 10.56
CA GLY A 8 11.85 0.72 10.14
C GLY A 8 11.01 1.68 10.96
N THR A 9 10.62 2.81 10.36
CA THR A 9 9.93 3.91 11.05
C THR A 9 8.84 4.51 10.16
N LEU A 10 7.77 4.98 10.78
CA LEU A 10 6.74 5.76 10.12
C LEU A 10 7.23 7.20 9.96
N ALA A 11 7.69 7.57 8.78
CA ALA A 11 8.21 8.90 8.50
C ALA A 11 7.12 9.98 8.51
N SER A 12 5.91 9.66 8.04
CA SER A 12 4.77 10.58 8.09
C SER A 12 3.44 9.85 8.09
N VAL A 13 2.47 10.41 8.81
CA VAL A 13 1.05 10.10 8.66
C VAL A 13 0.42 11.18 7.79
N CYS A 14 -0.25 10.78 6.71
CA CYS A 14 -0.87 11.66 5.75
C CYS A 14 -2.38 11.42 5.67
N VAL A 15 -3.14 12.51 5.71
CA VAL A 15 -4.59 12.52 5.48
C VAL A 15 -4.92 13.49 4.36
N VAL A 16 -6.14 13.39 3.83
CA VAL A 16 -6.63 14.31 2.81
C VAL A 16 -6.46 15.76 3.27
N HIS A 17 -5.75 16.54 2.45
CA HIS A 17 -5.61 17.98 2.68
C HIS A 17 -6.73 18.75 1.98
N THR A 18 -7.06 18.37 0.75
CA THR A 18 -8.12 19.01 -0.03
C THR A 18 -8.70 18.04 -1.05
N ILE A 19 -10.03 18.05 -1.15
CA ILE A 19 -10.75 17.39 -2.24
C ILE A 19 -10.64 18.25 -3.49
N LYS A 20 -10.11 17.68 -4.57
CA LYS A 20 -9.91 18.40 -5.84
C LYS A 20 -10.90 17.93 -6.90
N PRO A 21 -11.33 18.81 -7.82
CA PRO A 21 -12.00 18.38 -9.05
C PRO A 21 -11.12 17.38 -9.82
N ASP A 22 -11.75 16.37 -10.40
CA ASP A 22 -11.06 15.36 -11.20
C ASP A 22 -11.91 14.97 -12.40
N ALA A 23 -11.28 14.81 -13.57
CA ALA A 23 -11.97 14.42 -14.80
C ALA A 23 -12.42 12.94 -14.82
N GLY A 24 -12.22 12.20 -13.73
CA GLY A 24 -12.72 10.84 -13.57
C GLY A 24 -14.24 10.80 -13.33
N ARG A 25 -14.82 9.59 -13.36
CA ARG A 25 -16.27 9.37 -13.21
C ARG A 25 -16.88 9.98 -11.94
N VAL A 26 -16.11 10.02 -10.85
CA VAL A 26 -16.55 10.56 -9.56
C VAL A 26 -16.56 12.11 -9.56
N GLY A 27 -15.88 12.76 -10.51
CA GLY A 27 -15.80 14.22 -10.62
C GLY A 27 -14.88 14.90 -9.61
N ARG A 28 -14.36 14.14 -8.63
CA ARG A 28 -13.50 14.64 -7.54
C ARG A 28 -12.55 13.57 -7.03
N THR A 29 -11.48 13.99 -6.37
CA THR A 29 -10.45 13.10 -5.80
C THR A 29 -9.91 13.61 -4.46
N ALA A 30 -9.56 12.67 -3.57
CA ALA A 30 -8.85 12.89 -2.31
C ALA A 30 -7.36 12.56 -2.40
N ILE A 31 -6.80 12.44 -3.62
CA ILE A 31 -5.38 12.07 -3.81
C ILE A 31 -4.38 13.11 -3.27
N ASP A 32 -4.82 14.34 -2.99
CA ASP A 32 -3.97 15.35 -2.34
C ASP A 32 -3.95 15.11 -0.83
N LYS A 33 -3.09 14.18 -0.40
CA LYS A 33 -2.78 13.94 1.02
C LYS A 33 -1.50 14.65 1.41
N ARG A 34 -1.40 15.06 2.67
CA ARG A 34 -0.22 15.74 3.24
C ARG A 34 0.03 15.28 4.67
N PRO A 35 1.27 15.39 5.17
CA PRO A 35 1.59 15.10 6.56
C PRO A 35 0.72 15.88 7.53
N VAL A 36 0.38 15.25 8.65
CA VAL A 36 -0.22 15.89 9.81
C VAL A 36 0.67 15.70 11.04
N ASP A 37 0.62 16.69 11.93
CA ASP A 37 1.34 16.66 13.19
C ASP A 37 0.55 15.89 14.25
N GLY A 38 1.28 15.14 15.08
CA GLY A 38 0.74 14.42 16.22
C GLY A 38 -0.01 13.13 15.90
N PRO A 39 -0.63 12.51 16.91
CA PRO A 39 -1.27 11.22 16.78
C PRO A 39 -2.58 11.26 15.99
N VAL A 40 -2.76 10.27 15.12
CA VAL A 40 -3.97 10.04 14.32
C VAL A 40 -4.47 8.62 14.60
N ARG A 41 -5.77 8.50 14.84
CA ARG A 41 -6.40 7.20 15.08
C ARG A 41 -6.67 6.47 13.77
N ALA A 42 -6.16 5.24 13.64
CA ALA A 42 -6.53 4.32 12.57
C ALA A 42 -7.72 3.46 13.03
N GLU A 43 -8.74 3.41 12.19
CA GLU A 43 -9.96 2.62 12.36
C GLU A 43 -10.10 1.62 11.22
N GLU A 44 -11.07 0.70 11.32
CA GLU A 44 -11.30 -0.39 10.35
C GLU A 44 -11.29 0.06 8.87
N LEU A 45 -11.78 1.27 8.59
CA LEU A 45 -11.92 1.80 7.23
C LEU A 45 -10.89 2.89 6.86
N GLY A 46 -9.96 3.23 7.75
CA GLY A 46 -8.89 4.20 7.49
C GLY A 46 -8.59 5.13 8.67
N LEU A 47 -7.84 6.19 8.40
CA LEU A 47 -7.49 7.20 9.40
C LEU A 47 -8.67 8.13 9.69
N VAL A 48 -8.87 8.46 10.96
CA VAL A 48 -9.77 9.54 11.35
C VAL A 48 -9.30 10.84 10.69
N GLY A 49 -10.23 11.50 9.98
CA GLY A 49 -9.95 12.72 9.22
C GLY A 49 -9.50 12.48 7.77
N ASP A 50 -9.23 11.24 7.36
CA ASP A 50 -9.03 10.91 5.94
C ASP A 50 -10.35 10.57 5.24
N VAL A 51 -10.40 10.77 3.93
CA VAL A 51 -11.60 10.51 3.11
C VAL A 51 -11.21 9.82 1.82
N GLN A 52 -12.03 8.86 1.40
CA GLN A 52 -11.92 8.21 0.10
C GLN A 52 -13.11 8.58 -0.77
N CYS A 53 -12.88 9.23 -1.92
CA CYS A 53 -13.96 9.67 -2.79
C CYS A 53 -14.61 8.53 -3.59
N ASP A 54 -13.84 7.48 -3.90
CA ASP A 54 -14.31 6.29 -4.63
C ASP A 54 -14.20 5.07 -3.71
N THR A 55 -15.19 4.88 -2.85
CA THR A 55 -15.21 3.76 -1.90
C THR A 55 -15.34 2.41 -2.60
N ARG A 56 -15.88 2.36 -3.84
CA ARG A 56 -16.05 1.13 -4.62
C ARG A 56 -14.70 0.55 -5.07
N HIS A 57 -13.77 1.40 -5.52
CA HIS A 57 -12.48 0.94 -6.04
C HIS A 57 -11.31 1.17 -5.08
N HIS A 58 -11.39 2.20 -4.24
CA HIS A 58 -10.29 2.63 -3.37
C HIS A 58 -10.53 2.38 -1.88
N GLY A 59 -11.67 1.80 -1.52
CA GLY A 59 -12.01 1.51 -0.12
C GLY A 59 -12.32 0.08 0.22
N GLY A 60 -12.84 -0.06 1.45
CA GLY A 60 -13.10 -1.32 2.14
C GLY A 60 -11.99 -1.68 3.14
N PRO A 61 -12.25 -2.62 4.05
CA PRO A 61 -11.32 -2.99 5.13
C PRO A 61 -9.95 -3.45 4.63
N GLU A 62 -9.89 -4.12 3.47
CA GLU A 62 -8.60 -4.54 2.87
C GLU A 62 -7.77 -3.38 2.28
N LYS A 63 -8.32 -2.16 2.22
CA LYS A 63 -7.66 -0.96 1.68
C LYS A 63 -7.79 0.22 2.63
N ALA A 64 -7.85 -0.05 3.94
CA ALA A 64 -8.01 0.98 4.95
C ALA A 64 -6.90 2.03 4.86
N LEU A 65 -5.64 1.58 4.73
CA LEU A 65 -4.47 2.45 4.64
C LEU A 65 -3.62 2.10 3.43
N TYR A 66 -3.04 3.10 2.77
CA TYR A 66 -2.02 2.91 1.75
C TYR A 66 -0.64 3.30 2.30
N ALA A 67 0.32 2.39 2.25
CA ALA A 67 1.70 2.63 2.65
C ALA A 67 2.65 2.68 1.44
N TYR A 68 3.60 3.61 1.49
CA TYR A 68 4.62 3.79 0.46
C TYR A 68 5.98 4.11 1.08
N ALA A 69 7.01 3.38 0.67
CA ALA A 69 8.37 3.57 1.15
C ALA A 69 8.97 4.88 0.61
N ARG A 70 9.63 5.64 1.47
CA ARG A 70 10.33 6.87 1.09
C ARG A 70 11.45 6.57 0.09
N GLU A 71 12.13 5.45 0.25
CA GLU A 71 13.18 4.99 -0.66
C GLU A 71 12.66 4.71 -2.07
N GLU A 72 11.42 4.24 -2.20
CA GLU A 72 10.73 4.07 -3.50
C GLU A 72 10.35 5.44 -4.10
N ALA A 73 9.86 6.36 -3.27
CA ALA A 73 9.51 7.72 -3.71
C ALA A 73 10.75 8.51 -4.16
N ASP A 74 11.85 8.40 -3.44
CA ASP A 74 13.09 9.14 -3.72
C ASP A 74 13.74 8.66 -5.03
N ARG A 75 13.61 7.37 -5.38
CA ARG A 75 14.01 6.86 -6.70
C ARG A 75 13.19 7.49 -7.82
N TRP A 76 11.88 7.62 -7.64
CA TRP A 76 11.03 8.32 -8.60
C TRP A 76 11.37 9.80 -8.68
N ALA A 77 11.62 10.45 -7.55
CA ALA A 77 11.99 11.85 -7.49
C ALA A 77 13.26 12.13 -8.30
N ALA A 78 14.28 11.27 -8.14
CA ALA A 78 15.52 11.34 -8.90
C ALA A 78 15.30 11.16 -10.41
N GLU A 79 14.50 10.17 -10.82
CA GLU A 79 14.21 9.91 -12.24
C GLU A 79 13.41 11.06 -12.89
N LEU A 80 12.48 11.66 -12.15
CA LEU A 80 11.62 12.74 -12.66
C LEU A 80 12.23 14.13 -12.51
N GLY A 81 13.34 14.28 -11.79
CA GLY A 81 13.95 15.57 -11.50
C GLY A 81 13.06 16.52 -10.70
N ARG A 82 12.19 15.98 -9.83
CA ARG A 82 11.24 16.75 -9.01
C ARG A 82 11.02 16.09 -7.65
N ASP A 83 10.63 16.88 -6.67
CA ASP A 83 10.27 16.37 -5.36
C ASP A 83 8.96 15.54 -5.39
N ILE A 84 8.93 14.52 -4.53
CA ILE A 84 7.78 13.64 -4.25
C ILE A 84 7.61 13.60 -2.73
N PRO A 85 6.95 14.62 -2.15
CA PRO A 85 6.79 14.68 -0.69
C PRO A 85 5.82 13.60 -0.19
N PRO A 86 5.81 13.30 1.12
CA PRO A 86 4.85 12.34 1.67
C PRO A 86 3.40 12.73 1.38
N GLY A 87 2.57 11.74 1.09
CA GLY A 87 1.18 11.87 0.67
C GLY A 87 1.00 12.15 -0.83
N PHE A 88 2.07 12.43 -1.58
CA PHE A 88 1.97 12.85 -2.98
C PHE A 88 1.41 11.77 -3.91
N PHE A 89 1.67 10.50 -3.62
CA PHE A 89 1.10 9.37 -4.36
C PHE A 89 -0.29 8.96 -3.85
N GLY A 90 -0.80 9.65 -2.83
CA GLY A 90 -2.07 9.39 -2.16
C GLY A 90 -1.94 8.38 -1.01
N GLU A 91 -0.71 8.08 -0.57
CA GLU A 91 -0.42 7.24 0.58
C GLU A 91 -0.83 7.91 1.89
N ASN A 92 -1.26 7.08 2.84
CA ASN A 92 -1.50 7.47 4.22
C ASN A 92 -0.25 7.34 5.07
N LEU A 93 0.56 6.31 4.82
CA LEU A 93 1.73 6.00 5.61
C LEU A 93 2.97 6.10 4.73
N ALA A 94 3.83 7.07 5.01
CA ALA A 94 5.16 7.11 4.42
C ALA A 94 6.13 6.41 5.37
N THR A 95 6.80 5.35 4.93
CA THR A 95 7.71 4.54 5.76
C THR A 95 9.15 4.71 5.34
N THR A 96 10.09 4.53 6.27
CA THR A 96 11.53 4.40 6.02
C THR A 96 12.03 3.09 6.60
N GLY A 97 13.01 2.45 5.96
CA GLY A 97 13.58 1.15 6.36
C GLY A 97 12.70 -0.06 6.01
N VAL A 98 11.44 0.15 5.61
CA VAL A 98 10.48 -0.91 5.27
C VAL A 98 10.21 -0.91 3.77
N THR A 99 10.46 -2.04 3.11
CA THR A 99 10.23 -2.23 1.67
C THR A 99 8.76 -2.51 1.40
N THR A 100 7.94 -1.48 1.23
CA THR A 100 6.48 -1.63 1.07
C THR A 100 6.08 -2.48 -0.14
N SER A 101 6.73 -2.31 -1.30
CA SER A 101 6.41 -3.11 -2.48
C SER A 101 6.88 -4.56 -2.38
N ASP A 102 7.85 -4.85 -1.52
CA ASP A 102 8.43 -6.19 -1.35
C ASP A 102 8.00 -6.86 -0.03
N ALA A 103 7.06 -6.25 0.69
CA ALA A 103 6.42 -6.84 1.86
C ALA A 103 5.67 -8.12 1.48
N THR A 104 5.64 -9.09 2.39
CA THR A 104 4.94 -10.36 2.16
C THR A 104 3.45 -10.13 2.35
N ILE A 105 2.61 -10.60 1.42
CA ILE A 105 1.16 -10.56 1.60
C ILE A 105 0.79 -11.30 2.88
N GLY A 106 -0.07 -10.72 3.72
CA GLY A 106 -0.49 -11.28 5.01
C GLY A 106 0.42 -10.95 6.19
N GLU A 107 1.57 -10.29 5.97
CA GLU A 107 2.47 -9.83 7.02
C GLU A 107 1.77 -8.85 7.98
N LEU A 108 2.07 -8.95 9.29
CA LEU A 108 1.52 -8.09 10.33
C LEU A 108 2.57 -7.07 10.81
N TRP A 109 2.19 -5.80 10.78
CA TRP A 109 2.99 -4.67 11.21
C TRP A 109 2.39 -4.07 12.47
N GLN A 110 3.18 -3.99 13.54
CA GLN A 110 2.87 -3.18 14.70
C GLN A 110 3.44 -1.78 14.49
N ILE A 111 2.58 -0.77 14.57
CA ILE A 111 2.94 0.65 14.49
C ILE A 111 2.12 1.40 15.54
N GLY A 112 2.78 2.07 16.47
CA GLY A 112 2.11 2.69 17.61
C GLY A 112 1.22 1.68 18.34
N GLU A 113 -0.05 2.01 18.53
CA GLU A 113 -1.07 1.14 19.15
C GLU A 113 -1.74 0.19 18.14
N THR A 114 -1.45 0.34 16.85
CA THR A 114 -2.14 -0.37 15.77
C THR A 114 -1.41 -1.63 15.33
N GLN A 115 -2.20 -2.64 14.98
CA GLN A 115 -1.73 -3.77 14.19
C GLN A 115 -2.36 -3.72 12.80
N LEU A 116 -1.51 -3.77 11.78
CA LEU A 116 -1.89 -3.63 10.38
C LEU A 116 -1.47 -4.88 9.60
N ARG A 117 -2.33 -5.38 8.70
CA ARG A 117 -2.01 -6.51 7.83
C ARG A 117 -1.76 -6.06 6.40
N VAL A 118 -0.68 -6.50 5.78
CA VAL A 118 -0.41 -6.33 4.35
C VAL A 118 -1.43 -7.11 3.52
N THR A 119 -2.20 -6.43 2.69
CA THR A 119 -3.30 -7.08 1.95
C THR A 119 -3.03 -7.20 0.47
N LYS A 120 -2.66 -6.10 -0.20
CA LYS A 120 -2.65 -6.00 -1.65
C LYS A 120 -1.73 -4.91 -2.16
N ALA A 121 -1.32 -5.02 -3.41
CA ALA A 121 -0.70 -3.91 -4.14
C ALA A 121 -1.69 -2.79 -4.48
N ARG A 122 -1.18 -1.55 -4.53
CA ARG A 122 -1.91 -0.43 -5.13
C ARG A 122 -1.84 -0.50 -6.65
N THR A 123 -3.01 -0.55 -7.28
CA THR A 123 -3.13 -0.45 -8.75
C THR A 123 -3.12 1.03 -9.16
N PRO A 124 -2.21 1.47 -10.05
CA PRO A 124 -2.18 2.84 -10.54
C PRO A 124 -3.44 3.13 -11.37
N CYS A 125 -4.08 4.28 -11.13
CA CYS A 125 -5.33 4.65 -11.79
C CYS A 125 -5.20 5.93 -12.63
N ALA A 126 -6.23 6.26 -13.41
CA ALA A 126 -6.21 7.45 -14.26
C ALA A 126 -6.07 8.76 -13.46
N THR A 127 -6.65 8.84 -12.27
CA THR A 127 -6.49 9.98 -11.35
C THR A 127 -5.05 10.15 -10.90
N PHE A 128 -4.34 9.05 -10.64
CA PHE A 128 -2.91 9.08 -10.34
C PHE A 128 -2.09 9.56 -11.55
N GLY A 129 -2.42 9.07 -12.75
CA GLY A 129 -1.81 9.56 -14.00
C GLY A 129 -1.97 11.07 -14.18
N ARG A 130 -3.18 11.60 -13.98
CA ARG A 130 -3.45 13.04 -14.03
C ARG A 130 -2.72 13.82 -12.94
N ARG A 131 -2.66 13.31 -11.71
CA ARG A 131 -1.97 13.95 -10.59
C ARG A 131 -0.48 14.13 -10.86
N MET A 132 0.15 13.11 -11.43
CA MET A 132 1.56 13.15 -11.77
C MET A 132 1.86 14.05 -12.96
N ALA A 133 0.92 14.12 -13.93
CA ALA A 133 1.06 14.87 -15.16
C ALA A 133 2.29 14.45 -15.99
N GLU A 134 2.71 13.18 -15.85
CA GLU A 134 3.87 12.62 -16.53
C GLU A 134 3.46 11.75 -17.72
N PRO A 135 4.17 11.83 -18.88
CA PRO A 135 3.88 11.00 -20.03
C PRO A 135 3.94 9.51 -19.71
N ARG A 136 2.87 8.79 -20.06
CA ARG A 136 2.74 7.33 -19.85
C ARG A 136 2.97 6.91 -18.40
N TRP A 137 2.69 7.79 -17.43
CA TRP A 137 2.98 7.56 -16.02
C TRP A 137 2.47 6.23 -15.48
N VAL A 138 1.17 5.93 -15.71
CA VAL A 138 0.54 4.69 -15.21
C VAL A 138 1.30 3.45 -15.69
N ARG A 139 1.75 3.46 -16.95
CA ARG A 139 2.54 2.37 -17.54
C ARG A 139 3.93 2.30 -16.93
N ARG A 140 4.66 3.42 -16.86
CA ARG A 140 6.02 3.45 -16.25
C ARG A 140 5.99 2.98 -14.80
N PHE A 141 4.99 3.43 -14.04
CA PHE A 141 4.78 3.02 -12.66
C PHE A 141 4.51 1.52 -12.54
N ALA A 142 3.66 0.99 -13.43
CA ALA A 142 3.38 -0.44 -13.47
C ALA A 142 4.61 -1.28 -13.87
N GLU A 143 5.40 -0.84 -14.84
CA GLU A 143 6.61 -1.52 -15.29
C GLU A 143 7.68 -1.59 -14.19
N ARG A 144 7.84 -0.54 -13.38
CA ARG A 144 8.78 -0.56 -12.24
C ARG A 144 8.31 -1.45 -11.09
N GLY A 145 7.00 -1.49 -10.84
CA GLY A 145 6.42 -2.31 -9.76
C GLY A 145 6.64 -1.77 -8.33
N ASP A 146 7.20 -0.56 -8.19
CA ASP A 146 7.29 0.18 -6.92
C ASP A 146 5.90 0.72 -6.56
N CYS A 147 4.98 -0.18 -6.24
CA CYS A 147 3.54 0.05 -6.11
C CYS A 147 3.09 0.40 -4.69
N GLY A 148 3.89 0.09 -3.67
CA GLY A 148 3.50 0.16 -2.26
C GLY A 148 2.41 -0.85 -1.88
N ALA A 149 2.02 -0.82 -0.62
CA ALA A 149 1.12 -1.81 -0.02
C ALA A 149 -0.15 -1.17 0.55
N TYR A 150 -1.30 -1.77 0.27
CA TYR A 150 -2.49 -1.56 1.08
C TYR A 150 -2.41 -2.39 2.37
N LEU A 151 -2.96 -1.83 3.43
CA LEU A 151 -3.00 -2.40 4.76
C LEU A 151 -4.45 -2.43 5.27
N ALA A 152 -4.82 -3.53 5.90
CA ALA A 152 -6.02 -3.63 6.73
C ALA A 152 -5.69 -3.33 8.18
N VAL A 153 -6.65 -2.75 8.92
CA VAL A 153 -6.51 -2.50 10.36
C VAL A 153 -7.03 -3.73 11.10
N GLU A 154 -6.12 -4.50 11.71
CA GLU A 154 -6.46 -5.67 12.54
C GLU A 154 -6.77 -5.25 13.99
N THR A 155 -6.09 -4.20 14.47
CA THR A 155 -6.35 -3.60 15.78
C THR A 155 -6.33 -2.08 15.64
N PRO A 156 -7.47 -1.40 15.84
CA PRO A 156 -7.55 0.06 15.84
C PRO A 156 -6.73 0.68 16.96
N GLY A 157 -6.24 1.91 16.74
CA GLY A 157 -5.33 2.56 17.68
C GLY A 157 -4.71 3.83 17.11
N SER A 158 -3.93 4.52 17.94
CA SER A 158 -3.21 5.72 17.55
C SER A 158 -1.87 5.41 16.87
N ILE A 159 -1.55 6.17 15.81
CA ILE A 159 -0.24 6.19 15.14
C ILE A 159 0.23 7.63 14.90
N GLN A 160 1.53 7.85 14.88
CA GLN A 160 2.12 9.15 14.56
C GLN A 160 3.46 9.01 13.83
N ALA A 161 3.91 10.10 13.21
CA ALA A 161 5.26 10.17 12.69
C ALA A 161 6.30 9.88 13.80
N GLY A 162 7.32 9.10 13.48
CA GLY A 162 8.35 8.64 14.41
C GLY A 162 8.06 7.28 15.05
N ASP A 163 6.84 6.74 14.94
CA ASP A 163 6.55 5.40 15.46
C ASP A 163 7.37 4.33 14.74
N ALA A 164 7.88 3.36 15.51
CA ALA A 164 8.57 2.21 14.97
C ALA A 164 7.61 1.34 14.14
N VAL A 165 8.09 0.82 13.02
CA VAL A 165 7.41 -0.23 12.26
C VAL A 165 8.07 -1.56 12.58
N THR A 166 7.34 -2.42 13.29
CA THR A 166 7.83 -3.75 13.67
C THR A 166 7.01 -4.82 12.96
N VAL A 167 7.68 -5.69 12.23
CA VAL A 167 7.04 -6.85 11.59
C VAL A 167 6.86 -7.93 12.65
N THR A 168 5.65 -8.15 13.15
CA THR A 168 5.38 -9.11 14.23
C THR A 168 5.08 -10.51 13.72
N HIS A 169 4.64 -10.63 12.46
CA HIS A 169 4.40 -11.91 11.80
C HIS A 169 4.66 -11.78 10.30
N ARG A 170 5.33 -12.77 9.71
CA ARG A 170 5.55 -12.88 8.27
C ARG A 170 5.11 -14.28 7.80
N PRO A 171 4.16 -14.37 6.85
CA PRO A 171 3.80 -15.64 6.23
C PRO A 171 4.96 -16.35 5.55
N SER A 172 4.93 -17.68 5.54
CA SER A 172 6.02 -18.50 4.99
C SER A 172 6.00 -18.63 3.46
N HIS A 173 4.86 -18.32 2.82
CA HIS A 173 4.67 -18.53 1.38
C HIS A 173 5.52 -17.62 0.48
N GLY A 174 6.15 -16.57 1.02
CA GLY A 174 7.06 -15.71 0.26
C GLY A 174 6.42 -14.75 -0.74
N LEU A 175 5.16 -14.96 -1.17
CA LEU A 175 4.44 -14.06 -2.09
C LEU A 175 4.47 -12.59 -1.63
N ARG A 176 5.15 -11.73 -2.39
CA ARG A 176 5.27 -10.30 -2.11
C ARG A 176 4.17 -9.50 -2.78
N VAL A 177 4.00 -8.27 -2.30
CA VAL A 177 3.11 -7.26 -2.90
C VAL A 177 3.44 -7.05 -4.39
N ARG A 178 4.72 -6.93 -4.76
CA ARG A 178 5.18 -6.80 -6.15
C ARG A 178 4.83 -8.01 -7.01
N ASP A 179 4.89 -9.23 -6.47
CA ASP A 179 4.55 -10.45 -7.20
C ASP A 179 3.03 -10.48 -7.52
N LEU A 180 2.20 -10.17 -6.51
CA LEU A 180 0.76 -10.04 -6.71
C LEU A 180 0.40 -8.91 -7.69
N PHE A 181 1.16 -7.80 -7.66
CA PHE A 181 1.00 -6.71 -8.61
C PHE A 181 1.29 -7.15 -10.04
N ALA A 182 2.40 -7.86 -10.25
CA ALA A 182 2.80 -8.40 -11.55
C ALA A 182 1.72 -9.31 -12.15
N VAL A 183 1.18 -10.24 -11.35
CA VAL A 183 0.05 -11.11 -11.76
C VAL A 183 -1.14 -10.28 -12.25
N LYS A 184 -1.52 -9.23 -11.52
CA LYS A 184 -2.63 -8.34 -11.91
C LYS A 184 -2.36 -7.57 -13.19
N MET A 185 -1.10 -7.26 -13.49
CA MET A 185 -0.68 -6.61 -14.73
C MET A 185 -0.55 -7.60 -15.91
N GLY A 186 -0.82 -8.89 -15.68
CA GLY A 186 -0.76 -9.93 -16.71
C GLY A 186 0.62 -10.53 -16.90
N THR A 187 1.55 -10.28 -15.97
CA THR A 187 2.87 -10.90 -15.96
C THR A 187 2.78 -12.29 -15.34
N VAL A 188 3.31 -13.28 -16.04
CA VAL A 188 3.50 -14.63 -15.50
C VAL A 188 4.60 -14.57 -14.44
N ILE A 189 4.29 -15.06 -13.24
CA ILE A 189 5.26 -15.26 -12.17
C ILE A 189 5.46 -16.76 -11.93
N ASP A 190 6.42 -17.11 -11.09
CA ASP A 190 6.71 -18.49 -10.73
C ASP A 190 5.46 -19.26 -10.24
N PRO A 191 5.04 -20.32 -10.95
CA PRO A 191 3.92 -21.17 -10.52
C PRO A 191 4.13 -21.83 -9.16
N GLU A 192 5.37 -22.13 -8.77
CA GLU A 192 5.68 -22.72 -7.46
C GLU A 192 5.38 -21.73 -6.33
N LEU A 193 5.69 -20.45 -6.53
CA LEU A 193 5.33 -19.38 -5.59
C LEU A 193 3.81 -19.22 -5.45
N ILE A 194 3.08 -19.27 -6.57
CA ILE A 194 1.62 -19.22 -6.56
C ILE A 194 1.05 -20.43 -5.79
N GLN A 195 1.55 -21.62 -6.06
CA GLN A 195 1.10 -22.85 -5.40
C GLN A 195 1.43 -22.85 -3.90
N ALA A 196 2.62 -22.40 -3.52
CA ALA A 196 3.02 -22.25 -2.12
C ALA A 196 2.06 -21.31 -1.36
N ALA A 197 1.70 -20.18 -1.97
CA ALA A 197 0.71 -19.26 -1.40
C ALA A 197 -0.68 -19.89 -1.28
N LEU A 198 -1.15 -20.60 -2.32
CA LEU A 198 -2.46 -21.27 -2.30
C LEU A 198 -2.54 -22.46 -1.33
N ASN A 199 -1.41 -23.05 -0.96
CA ASN A 199 -1.31 -24.13 0.04
C ASN A 199 -1.35 -23.61 1.49
N ALA A 200 -1.27 -22.29 1.71
CA ALA A 200 -1.40 -21.63 3.01
C ALA A 200 -2.52 -20.56 3.00
N PRO A 201 -3.76 -20.92 2.63
CA PRO A 201 -4.84 -19.96 2.40
C PRO A 201 -5.23 -19.17 3.67
N GLU A 202 -4.99 -19.73 4.85
CA GLU A 202 -5.21 -19.05 6.14
C GLU A 202 -4.27 -17.87 6.39
N GLN A 203 -3.16 -17.81 5.66
CA GLN A 203 -2.18 -16.72 5.72
C GLN A 203 -2.42 -15.65 4.64
N LEU A 204 -3.42 -15.84 3.77
CA LEU A 204 -3.74 -14.94 2.67
C LEU A 204 -5.06 -14.21 2.90
N PRO A 205 -5.17 -12.93 2.48
CA PRO A 205 -6.48 -12.31 2.26
C PRO A 205 -7.27 -13.12 1.22
N ALA A 206 -8.55 -13.38 1.47
CA ALA A 206 -9.39 -14.25 0.63
C ALA A 206 -9.40 -13.82 -0.86
N SER A 207 -9.40 -12.50 -1.08
CA SER A 207 -9.39 -11.89 -2.40
C SER A 207 -8.07 -12.06 -3.17
N VAL A 208 -6.96 -12.31 -2.46
CA VAL A 208 -5.67 -12.67 -3.07
C VAL A 208 -5.72 -14.10 -3.58
N ALA A 209 -6.22 -15.03 -2.78
CA ALA A 209 -6.36 -16.43 -3.20
C ALA A 209 -7.21 -16.56 -4.47
N GLU A 210 -8.31 -15.80 -4.60
CA GLU A 210 -9.10 -15.75 -5.83
C GLU A 210 -8.31 -15.23 -7.04
N THR A 211 -7.50 -14.19 -6.85
CA THR A 211 -6.65 -13.63 -7.91
C THR A 211 -5.63 -14.65 -8.39
N LEU A 212 -5.01 -15.38 -7.47
CA LEU A 212 -3.99 -16.40 -7.76
C LEU A 212 -4.58 -17.62 -8.49
N ARG A 213 -5.76 -18.11 -8.09
CA ARG A 213 -6.45 -19.21 -8.80
C ARG A 213 -6.73 -18.86 -10.25
N LYS A 214 -7.26 -17.65 -10.49
CA LYS A 214 -7.50 -17.13 -11.85
C LYS A 214 -6.22 -16.97 -12.67
N ALA A 215 -5.08 -16.76 -12.02
CA ALA A 215 -3.79 -16.66 -12.70
C ALA A 215 -3.29 -18.04 -13.17
N LEU A 216 -3.50 -19.10 -12.37
CA LEU A 216 -3.17 -20.48 -12.77
C LEU A 216 -4.02 -20.97 -13.95
N GLU A 217 -5.30 -20.60 -14.01
CA GLU A 217 -6.20 -21.00 -15.11
C GLU A 217 -5.84 -20.36 -16.47
N ARG A 218 -5.00 -19.33 -16.48
CA ARG A 218 -4.60 -18.59 -17.69
C ARG A 218 -3.27 -19.06 -18.28
N ASN A 219 -2.51 -19.85 -17.53
CA ASN A 219 -1.24 -20.44 -17.93
C ASN A 219 -1.45 -21.87 -18.44
#